data_AF-A0A5N8URL7-F1
#
_entry.id   AF-A0A5N8URL7-F1
#
_cell.length_a   1.000
_cell.length_b   1.000
_cell.length_c   1.000
_cell.angle_alpha   90.00
_cell.angle_beta   90.00
_cell.angle_gamma   90.00
#
_symmetry.space_group_name_H-M   'P 1'
#
loop_
_entity.id
_entity.type
_entity.pdbx_description
1 polymer ?
#
loop_
_entity_poly.entity_id
_entity_poly.type
_entity_poly.pdbx_seq_one_letter_code
_entity_poly.pdbx_strand_id
1 'polypeptide(L)'
;MTNSHHNRKSDIIYAALGANERDIVDKIKLPWLRRFLIRFVGVKLRLQFTGWLQYLMPVPIVLGLYIMSGLLYLLLPSVATIFVLLPTLLLAIILFDIVTTRLRIRLPEPLPKSNEESDVFSLMRNRRSCRSYQTRPLTDEHEQALLESVTRHLKEPKFSESNIRLEWVHAPLTIWPVVNARHFLIAIAPAKYDRKAVLDIGKTLQKVVIDVTRMGLGSCWIGPGADHNSVKSVLNERFDENKDAIICVCAIGYKSWYTPLFIRIFNAQFHKRLPLESLFFSDNDLTQPLKTTGESFIQYERCFESCQWSPSSYNGQTTRCVGTQIADDQLRVDFYAATSSRYYAAVATGIWCANWEMGCDELGQGGSFRIVSTTERGISAPQNVNELPHYDVSWISKDTLPAG
;
A
#
# COMPACT_ATOMS: atom_id res chain seq x y z
N MET A 1 31.37 0.69 35.36
CA MET A 1 31.84 1.08 34.01
C MET A 1 31.07 0.41 32.85
N THR A 2 29.96 -0.31 33.08
CA THR A 2 29.19 -1.03 32.04
C THR A 2 28.06 -0.22 31.36
N ASN A 3 27.74 0.98 31.87
CA ASN A 3 26.63 1.80 31.34
C ASN A 3 26.97 2.60 30.07
N SER A 4 28.25 2.92 29.77
CA SER A 4 28.57 3.79 28.62
C SER A 4 28.50 3.05 27.27
N HIS A 5 28.90 1.78 27.21
CA HIS A 5 28.78 0.96 25.99
C HIS A 5 27.32 0.63 25.64
N HIS A 6 26.44 0.57 26.64
CA HIS A 6 25.04 0.24 26.46
C HIS A 6 24.21 1.40 25.88
N ASN A 7 24.55 2.66 26.19
CA ASN A 7 23.94 3.83 25.57
C ASN A 7 24.27 3.90 24.08
N ARG A 8 25.55 3.73 23.71
CA ARG A 8 26.02 3.88 22.33
C ARG A 8 25.28 2.98 21.32
N LYS A 9 24.92 1.74 21.69
CA LYS A 9 24.17 0.83 20.81
C LYS A 9 22.72 1.27 20.59
N SER A 10 22.05 1.74 21.65
CA SER A 10 20.67 2.23 21.53
C SER A 10 20.60 3.52 20.73
N ASP A 11 21.60 4.40 20.88
CA ASP A 11 21.68 5.66 20.13
C ASP A 11 21.88 5.42 18.62
N ILE A 12 22.74 4.45 18.25
CA ILE A 12 22.93 4.03 16.85
C ILE A 12 21.64 3.47 16.25
N ILE A 13 20.92 2.62 16.99
CA ILE A 13 19.66 2.04 16.51
C ILE A 13 18.60 3.12 16.37
N TYR A 14 18.48 4.01 17.36
CA TYR A 14 17.52 5.11 17.34
C TYR A 14 17.77 6.07 16.16
N ALA A 15 19.03 6.38 15.85
CA ALA A 15 19.39 7.20 14.69
C ALA A 15 18.99 6.56 13.34
N ALA A 16 18.92 5.22 13.29
CA ALA A 16 18.50 4.48 12.10
C ALA A 16 16.97 4.30 11.96
N LEU A 17 16.18 4.77 12.93
CA LEU A 17 14.72 4.67 12.90
C LEU A 17 14.09 5.68 11.94
N GLY A 18 13.02 5.26 11.24
CA GLY A 18 12.16 6.15 10.47
C GLY A 18 11.42 7.16 11.37
N ALA A 19 10.82 8.18 10.76
CA ALA A 19 10.14 9.25 11.49
C ALA A 19 8.97 8.71 12.35
N ASN A 20 8.23 7.75 11.83
CA ASN A 20 7.10 7.13 12.53
C ASN A 20 7.57 6.27 13.71
N GLU A 21 8.66 5.51 13.55
CA GLU A 21 9.24 4.71 14.62
C GLU A 21 9.81 5.57 15.74
N ARG A 22 10.44 6.72 15.40
CA ARG A 22 10.92 7.69 16.40
C ARG A 22 9.78 8.29 17.19
N ASP A 23 8.70 8.73 16.54
CA ASP A 23 7.53 9.30 17.22
C ASP A 23 6.91 8.33 18.25
N ILE A 24 6.81 7.03 17.91
CA ILE A 24 6.35 6.01 18.86
C ILE A 24 7.30 5.88 20.06
N VAL A 25 8.61 5.86 19.80
CA VAL A 25 9.64 5.73 20.85
C VAL A 25 9.68 6.97 21.75
N ASP A 26 9.45 8.15 21.19
CA ASP A 26 9.55 9.43 21.89
C ASP A 26 8.34 9.73 22.78
N LYS A 27 7.19 9.13 22.48
CA LYS A 27 5.99 9.16 23.35
C LYS A 27 6.19 8.43 24.69
N ILE A 28 7.29 7.68 24.87
CA ILE A 28 7.52 6.82 26.03
C ILE A 28 8.41 7.50 27.05
N LYS A 29 7.79 7.92 28.16
CA LYS A 29 8.44 8.68 29.24
C LYS A 29 9.38 7.83 30.11
N LEU A 30 9.19 6.50 30.17
CA LEU A 30 9.98 5.61 31.02
C LEU A 30 11.31 5.20 30.33
N PRO A 31 12.49 5.55 30.89
CA PRO A 31 13.78 5.36 30.20
C PRO A 31 14.18 3.90 29.96
N TRP A 32 13.76 2.97 30.83
CA TRP A 32 14.04 1.54 30.64
C TRP A 32 13.14 0.93 29.56
N LEU A 33 11.86 1.33 29.52
CA LEU A 33 10.89 0.88 28.52
C LEU A 33 11.22 1.43 27.13
N ARG A 34 11.64 2.70 27.06
CA ARG A 34 12.15 3.33 25.83
C ARG A 34 13.35 2.55 25.27
N ARG A 35 14.32 2.20 26.13
CA ARG A 35 15.50 1.40 25.73
C ARG A 35 15.15 0.00 25.28
N PHE A 36 14.23 -0.66 25.98
CA PHE A 36 13.73 -1.97 25.57
C PHE A 36 13.09 -1.91 24.18
N LEU A 37 12.23 -0.91 23.94
CA LEU A 37 11.57 -0.74 22.64
C LEU A 37 12.54 -0.38 21.52
N ILE A 38 13.53 0.48 21.75
CA ILE A 38 14.59 0.75 20.77
C ILE A 38 15.28 -0.54 20.36
N ARG A 39 15.64 -1.41 21.31
CA ARG A 39 16.28 -2.70 21.02
C ARG A 39 15.34 -3.65 20.29
N PHE A 40 14.08 -3.70 20.70
CA PHE A 40 13.07 -4.54 20.07
C PHE A 40 12.82 -4.12 18.61
N VAL A 41 12.68 -2.82 18.35
CA VAL A 41 12.58 -2.26 17.00
C VAL A 41 13.86 -2.54 16.21
N GLY A 42 15.05 -2.42 16.81
CA GLY A 42 16.30 -2.80 16.17
C GLY A 42 16.37 -4.27 15.76
N VAL A 43 15.89 -5.19 16.60
CA VAL A 43 15.78 -6.62 16.27
C VAL A 43 14.77 -6.84 15.16
N LYS A 44 13.59 -6.20 15.24
CA LYS A 44 12.59 -6.23 14.17
C LYS A 44 13.20 -5.78 12.84
N LEU A 45 13.87 -4.63 12.79
CA LEU A 45 14.48 -4.07 11.58
C LEU A 45 15.56 -5.00 11.01
N ARG A 46 16.35 -5.67 11.86
CA ARG A 46 17.31 -6.67 11.38
C ARG A 46 16.61 -7.89 10.80
N LEU A 47 15.59 -8.41 11.48
CA LEU A 47 14.85 -9.60 11.06
C LEU A 47 13.95 -9.35 9.84
N GLN A 48 13.45 -8.13 9.63
CA GLN A 48 12.52 -7.82 8.53
C GLN A 48 13.14 -8.15 7.17
N PHE A 49 14.46 -7.95 7.04
CA PHE A 49 15.21 -8.15 5.80
C PHE A 49 15.88 -9.52 5.69
N THR A 50 15.75 -10.40 6.70
CA THR A 50 16.21 -11.81 6.57
C THR A 50 15.13 -12.71 5.96
N GLY A 51 13.90 -12.21 5.87
CA GLY A 51 12.72 -12.99 5.51
C GLY A 51 12.30 -14.00 6.58
N TRP A 52 12.84 -13.93 7.80
CA TRP A 52 12.43 -14.78 8.93
C TRP A 52 11.40 -14.12 9.86
N LEU A 53 11.27 -12.79 9.81
CA LEU A 53 10.45 -12.03 10.76
C LEU A 53 9.01 -12.55 10.87
N GLN A 54 8.34 -12.85 9.75
CA GLN A 54 6.94 -13.34 9.79
C GLN A 54 6.76 -14.70 10.49
N TYR A 55 7.80 -15.54 10.54
CA TYR A 55 7.73 -16.85 11.21
C TYR A 55 8.10 -16.77 12.69
N LEU A 56 8.97 -15.81 13.05
CA LEU A 56 9.44 -15.64 14.42
C LEU A 56 8.49 -14.80 15.28
N MET A 57 7.68 -13.91 14.70
CA MET A 57 6.76 -13.06 15.47
C MET A 57 5.75 -13.82 16.32
N PRO A 58 5.16 -14.95 15.88
CA PRO A 58 4.27 -15.73 16.74
C PRO A 58 4.97 -16.52 17.86
N VAL A 59 6.29 -16.74 17.77
CA VAL A 59 7.03 -17.64 18.69
C VAL A 59 6.95 -17.20 20.16
N PRO A 60 7.17 -15.91 20.52
CA PRO A 60 7.01 -15.48 21.91
C PRO A 60 5.63 -15.74 22.50
N ILE A 61 4.57 -15.65 21.68
CA ILE A 61 3.19 -15.94 22.10
C ILE A 61 3.05 -17.43 22.42
N VAL A 62 3.56 -18.29 21.54
CA VAL A 62 3.56 -19.75 21.75
C VAL A 62 4.32 -20.13 23.02
N LEU A 63 5.51 -19.55 23.23
CA LEU A 63 6.30 -19.80 24.45
C LEU A 63 5.57 -19.31 25.72
N GLY A 64 4.96 -18.12 25.67
CA GLY A 64 4.18 -17.59 26.79
C GLY A 64 2.99 -18.47 27.15
N LEU A 65 2.27 -18.99 26.14
CA LEU A 65 1.18 -19.93 26.33
C LEU A 65 1.68 -21.25 26.96
N TYR A 66 2.81 -21.81 26.51
CA TYR A 66 3.40 -23.00 27.14
C TYR A 66 3.78 -22.78 28.60
N ILE A 67 4.40 -21.63 28.92
CA ILE A 67 4.75 -21.28 30.31
C ILE A 67 3.49 -21.21 31.17
N MET A 68 2.45 -20.53 30.67
CA MET A 68 1.16 -20.42 31.36
C MET A 68 0.52 -21.80 31.59
N SER A 69 0.55 -22.68 30.58
CA SER A 69 0.07 -24.07 30.74
C SER A 69 0.89 -24.85 31.76
N GLY A 70 2.21 -24.68 31.79
CA GLY A 70 3.09 -25.32 32.78
C GLY A 70 2.80 -24.85 34.21
N LEU A 71 2.59 -23.55 34.41
CA LEU A 71 2.17 -23.00 35.71
C LEU A 71 0.79 -23.50 36.13
N LEU A 72 -0.16 -23.56 35.18
CA LEU A 72 -1.50 -24.08 35.44
C LEU A 72 -1.45 -25.58 35.78
N TYR A 73 -0.53 -26.33 35.19
CA TYR A 73 -0.34 -27.75 35.49
C TYR A 73 0.04 -27.98 36.95
N LEU A 74 0.79 -27.06 37.56
CA LEU A 74 1.14 -27.13 38.97
C LEU A 74 -0.06 -26.91 39.91
N LEU A 75 -1.11 -26.21 39.45
CA LEU A 75 -2.28 -25.85 40.25
C LEU A 75 -3.50 -26.73 39.96
N LEU A 76 -3.73 -27.05 38.69
CA LEU A 76 -4.92 -27.73 38.15
C LEU A 76 -4.52 -28.66 36.98
N PRO A 77 -3.92 -29.85 37.25
CA PRO A 77 -3.35 -30.71 36.22
C PRO A 77 -4.35 -31.14 35.13
N SER A 78 -5.59 -31.45 35.51
CA SER A 78 -6.66 -31.90 34.60
C SER A 78 -7.10 -30.82 33.61
N VAL A 79 -6.96 -29.54 33.99
CA VAL A 79 -7.31 -28.41 33.13
C VAL A 79 -6.13 -28.07 32.23
N ALA A 80 -4.91 -28.10 32.78
CA ALA A 80 -3.70 -27.69 32.07
C ALA A 80 -3.39 -28.50 30.80
N THR A 81 -3.73 -29.79 30.76
CA THR A 81 -3.57 -30.63 29.55
C THR A 81 -4.37 -30.10 28.35
N ILE A 82 -5.57 -29.56 28.58
CA ILE A 82 -6.37 -28.92 27.52
C ILE A 82 -5.70 -27.63 27.06
N PHE A 83 -5.11 -26.86 27.98
CA PHE A 83 -4.43 -25.60 27.66
C PHE A 83 -3.10 -25.77 26.92
N VAL A 84 -2.45 -26.94 26.98
CA VAL A 84 -1.24 -27.25 26.17
C VAL A 84 -1.58 -27.47 24.69
N LEU A 85 -2.82 -27.83 24.35
CA LEU A 85 -3.23 -28.11 22.97
C LEU A 85 -3.11 -26.85 22.08
N LEU A 86 -3.51 -25.69 22.59
CA LEU A 86 -3.49 -24.43 21.84
C LEU A 86 -2.07 -24.03 21.39
N PRO A 87 -1.05 -23.88 22.27
CA PRO A 87 0.30 -23.56 21.85
C PRO A 87 0.91 -24.66 20.95
N THR A 88 0.54 -25.92 21.15
CA THR A 88 1.00 -27.03 20.29
C THR A 88 0.45 -26.92 18.87
N LEU A 89 -0.83 -26.60 18.71
CA LEU A 89 -1.44 -26.36 17.41
C LEU A 89 -0.81 -25.15 16.71
N LEU A 90 -0.58 -24.05 17.45
CA LEU A 90 0.09 -22.87 16.92
C LEU A 90 1.51 -23.17 16.47
N LEU A 91 2.28 -23.95 17.24
CA LEU A 91 3.61 -24.39 16.86
C LEU A 91 3.58 -25.23 15.59
N ALA A 92 2.65 -26.18 15.48
CA ALA A 92 2.48 -26.99 14.27
C ALA A 92 2.16 -26.13 13.04
N ILE A 93 1.33 -25.09 13.18
CA ILE A 93 1.04 -24.13 12.11
C ILE A 93 2.30 -23.35 11.70
N ILE A 94 3.10 -22.88 12.66
CA ILE A 94 4.34 -22.15 12.37
C ILE A 94 5.34 -23.07 11.64
N LEU A 95 5.48 -24.32 12.07
CA LEU A 95 6.34 -25.31 11.42
C LEU A 95 5.85 -25.61 10.00
N PHE A 96 4.54 -25.77 9.81
CA PHE A 96 3.93 -25.93 8.49
C PHE A 96 4.21 -24.74 7.58
N ASP A 97 4.07 -23.51 8.09
CA ASP A 97 4.37 -22.29 7.34
C ASP A 97 5.87 -22.25 6.94
N ILE A 98 6.79 -22.63 7.83
CA ILE A 98 8.23 -22.69 7.54
C ILE A 98 8.49 -23.72 6.43
N VAL A 99 7.96 -24.94 6.55
CA VAL A 99 8.15 -26.01 5.55
C VAL A 99 7.61 -25.60 4.19
N THR A 100 6.38 -25.08 4.15
CA THR A 100 5.69 -24.80 2.88
C THR A 100 6.14 -23.51 2.20
N THR A 101 6.47 -22.46 2.97
CA THR A 101 6.76 -21.13 2.39
C THR A 101 8.23 -20.75 2.44
N ARG A 102 8.95 -21.10 3.52
CA ARG A 102 10.38 -20.76 3.66
C ARG A 102 11.26 -21.83 3.02
N LEU A 103 11.00 -23.11 3.29
CA LEU A 103 11.70 -24.23 2.67
C LEU A 103 11.11 -24.62 1.32
N ARG A 104 9.93 -24.07 0.97
CA ARG A 104 9.25 -24.25 -0.32
C ARG A 104 8.90 -25.70 -0.65
N ILE A 105 8.71 -26.54 0.38
CA ILE A 105 8.25 -27.93 0.25
C ILE A 105 6.73 -27.90 0.26
N ARG A 106 6.11 -27.95 -0.92
CA ARG A 106 4.66 -27.76 -1.09
C ARG A 106 4.10 -28.49 -2.31
N LEU A 107 2.79 -28.70 -2.30
CA LEU A 107 2.06 -29.24 -3.45
C LEU A 107 1.94 -28.17 -4.54
N PRO A 108 1.86 -28.58 -5.82
CA PRO A 108 1.61 -27.67 -6.92
C PRO A 108 0.25 -26.99 -6.76
N GLU A 109 0.19 -25.72 -7.15
CA GLU A 109 -1.01 -24.88 -7.09
C GLU A 109 -1.48 -24.59 -8.53
N PRO A 110 -2.80 -24.57 -8.79
CA PRO A 110 -3.32 -24.24 -10.11
C PRO A 110 -3.05 -22.77 -10.46
N LEU A 111 -3.04 -22.48 -11.76
CA LEU A 111 -3.05 -21.10 -12.22
C LEU A 111 -4.40 -20.45 -11.88
N PRO A 112 -4.43 -19.15 -11.52
CA PRO A 112 -5.68 -18.44 -11.35
C PRO A 112 -6.41 -18.34 -12.69
N LYS A 113 -7.73 -18.23 -12.61
CA LYS A 113 -8.54 -17.87 -13.78
C LYS A 113 -8.43 -16.37 -14.01
N SER A 114 -8.43 -15.95 -15.29
CA SER A 114 -8.60 -14.54 -15.64
C SER A 114 -9.99 -14.05 -15.25
N ASN A 115 -10.10 -12.76 -15.00
CA ASN A 115 -11.31 -12.00 -14.69
C ASN A 115 -11.66 -11.04 -15.86
N GLU A 116 -11.39 -11.43 -17.11
CA GLU A 116 -11.64 -10.58 -18.29
C GLU A 116 -13.07 -10.02 -18.37
N GLU A 117 -14.06 -10.81 -17.93
CA GLU A 117 -15.47 -10.42 -17.96
C GLU A 117 -15.88 -9.47 -16.84
N SER A 118 -14.99 -9.17 -15.87
CA SER A 118 -15.30 -8.28 -14.75
C SER A 118 -15.21 -6.81 -15.16
N ASP A 119 -16.24 -6.05 -14.82
CA ASP A 119 -16.20 -4.59 -14.90
C ASP A 119 -15.09 -3.99 -14.01
N VAL A 120 -14.67 -2.77 -14.35
CA VAL A 120 -13.56 -2.09 -13.68
C VAL A 120 -13.79 -1.90 -12.17
N PHE A 121 -15.00 -1.61 -11.72
CA PHE A 121 -15.30 -1.45 -10.30
C PHE A 121 -15.21 -2.79 -9.55
N SER A 122 -15.68 -3.86 -10.17
CA SER A 122 -15.54 -5.23 -9.65
C SER A 122 -14.06 -5.60 -9.48
N LEU A 123 -13.21 -5.25 -10.45
CA LEU A 123 -11.76 -5.43 -10.34
C LEU A 123 -11.16 -4.61 -9.19
N MET A 124 -11.49 -3.32 -9.07
CA MET A 124 -11.03 -2.47 -7.96
C MET A 124 -11.45 -2.99 -6.59
N ARG A 125 -12.70 -3.46 -6.48
CA ARG A 125 -13.25 -4.04 -5.24
C ARG A 125 -12.56 -5.36 -4.87
N ASN A 126 -12.31 -6.21 -5.86
CA ASN A 126 -11.68 -7.52 -5.69
C ASN A 126 -10.17 -7.44 -5.47
N ARG A 127 -9.52 -6.37 -5.94
CA ARG A 127 -8.09 -6.16 -5.73
C ARG A 127 -7.77 -6.15 -4.23
N ARG A 128 -6.86 -7.04 -3.82
CA ARG A 128 -6.35 -7.19 -2.45
C ARG A 128 -4.83 -7.32 -2.46
N SER A 129 -4.18 -6.80 -1.42
CA SER A 129 -2.71 -6.83 -1.34
C SER A 129 -2.23 -8.27 -1.12
N CYS A 130 -1.63 -8.86 -2.15
CA CYS A 130 -1.12 -10.22 -2.13
C CYS A 130 0.29 -10.25 -1.50
N ARG A 131 0.47 -11.02 -0.43
CA ARG A 131 1.78 -11.12 0.25
C ARG A 131 2.34 -12.53 0.31
N SER A 132 1.68 -13.48 -0.34
CA SER A 132 2.22 -14.83 -0.52
C SER A 132 2.00 -15.28 -1.95
N TYR A 133 3.09 -15.63 -2.62
CA TYR A 133 3.09 -15.96 -4.04
C TYR A 133 3.49 -17.42 -4.27
N GLN A 134 2.97 -17.99 -5.37
CA GLN A 134 3.45 -19.27 -5.88
C GLN A 134 4.93 -19.13 -6.28
N THR A 135 5.69 -20.22 -6.27
CA THR A 135 7.14 -20.19 -6.57
C THR A 135 7.43 -20.24 -8.05
N ARG A 136 6.40 -20.56 -8.84
CA ARG A 136 6.52 -20.64 -10.29
C ARG A 136 6.62 -19.23 -10.89
N PRO A 137 7.39 -19.06 -11.98
CA PRO A 137 7.42 -17.81 -12.74
C PRO A 137 6.04 -17.53 -13.37
N LEU A 138 5.81 -16.28 -13.80
CA LEU A 138 4.68 -15.97 -14.68
C LEU A 138 4.81 -16.75 -15.99
N THR A 139 3.70 -17.07 -16.63
CA THR A 139 3.69 -17.53 -18.02
C THR A 139 4.08 -16.39 -18.95
N ASP A 140 4.65 -16.71 -20.11
CA ASP A 140 5.04 -15.72 -21.12
C ASP A 140 3.86 -14.82 -21.53
N GLU A 141 2.66 -15.41 -21.66
CA GLU A 141 1.42 -14.68 -21.94
C GLU A 141 1.10 -13.61 -20.89
N HIS A 142 1.18 -13.96 -19.59
CA HIS A 142 0.93 -13.00 -18.53
C HIS A 142 2.03 -11.94 -18.41
N GLU A 143 3.28 -12.31 -18.63
CA GLU A 143 4.39 -11.36 -18.63
C GLU A 143 4.24 -10.37 -19.80
N GLN A 144 3.93 -10.84 -21.00
CA GLN A 144 3.70 -9.98 -22.15
C GLN A 144 2.51 -9.03 -21.91
N ALA A 145 1.35 -9.56 -21.47
CA ALA A 145 0.17 -8.74 -21.20
C ALA A 145 0.42 -7.67 -20.12
N LEU A 146 1.24 -8.00 -19.11
CA LEU A 146 1.69 -7.04 -18.11
C LEU A 146 2.56 -5.92 -18.71
N LEU A 147 3.57 -6.28 -19.52
CA LEU A 147 4.46 -5.30 -20.13
C LEU A 147 3.74 -4.40 -21.14
N GLU A 148 2.75 -4.94 -21.85
CA GLU A 148 1.84 -4.17 -22.71
C GLU A 148 0.99 -3.19 -21.88
N SER A 149 0.47 -3.62 -20.72
CA SER A 149 -0.25 -2.74 -19.79
C SER A 149 0.63 -1.60 -19.28
N VAL A 150 1.85 -1.91 -18.86
CA VAL A 150 2.85 -0.91 -18.43
C VAL A 150 3.12 0.10 -19.54
N THR A 151 3.38 -0.38 -20.75
CA THR A 151 3.66 0.48 -21.92
C THR A 151 2.47 1.38 -22.25
N ARG A 152 1.25 0.84 -22.20
CA ARG A 152 0.01 1.59 -22.48
C ARG A 152 -0.19 2.73 -21.50
N HIS A 153 -0.14 2.45 -20.19
CA HIS A 153 -0.40 3.45 -19.17
C HIS A 153 0.74 4.47 -19.02
N LEU A 154 2.00 4.10 -19.31
CA LEU A 154 3.10 5.06 -19.36
C LEU A 154 2.91 6.12 -20.46
N LYS A 155 2.28 5.78 -21.59
CA LYS A 155 2.02 6.70 -22.71
C LYS A 155 0.88 7.69 -22.49
N GLU A 156 0.02 7.46 -21.49
CA GLU A 156 -1.07 8.38 -21.18
C GLU A 156 -0.54 9.77 -20.76
N PRO A 157 -1.31 10.86 -20.95
CA PRO A 157 -0.93 12.18 -20.45
C PRO A 157 -0.61 12.17 -18.96
N LYS A 158 0.42 12.92 -18.57
CA LYS A 158 0.94 13.02 -17.21
C LYS A 158 0.70 14.41 -16.63
N PHE A 159 0.64 14.51 -15.31
CA PHE A 159 0.54 15.79 -14.59
C PHE A 159 1.86 16.56 -14.63
N SER A 160 2.97 15.84 -14.75
CA SER A 160 4.32 16.37 -14.86
C SER A 160 4.96 16.11 -16.21
N GLU A 161 5.86 17.02 -16.59
CA GLU A 161 6.86 16.83 -17.66
C GLU A 161 8.04 15.95 -17.21
N SER A 162 8.15 15.66 -15.90
CA SER A 162 9.18 14.79 -15.34
C SER A 162 9.02 13.36 -15.85
N ASN A 163 10.13 12.76 -16.28
CA ASN A 163 10.16 11.37 -16.73
C ASN A 163 10.00 10.39 -15.56
N ILE A 164 8.90 9.63 -15.54
CA ILE A 164 8.69 8.52 -14.61
C ILE A 164 8.94 7.18 -15.31
N ARG A 165 9.42 6.18 -14.58
CA ARG A 165 9.68 4.83 -15.11
C ARG A 165 9.05 3.76 -14.23
N LEU A 166 8.61 2.68 -14.88
CA LEU A 166 8.22 1.42 -14.23
C LEU A 166 9.15 0.32 -14.74
N GLU A 167 10.20 0.01 -13.98
CA GLU A 167 11.19 -0.99 -14.37
C GLU A 167 10.71 -2.40 -13.97
N TRP A 168 10.60 -3.28 -14.96
CA TRP A 168 10.32 -4.70 -14.72
C TRP A 168 11.59 -5.45 -14.29
N VAL A 169 11.41 -6.30 -13.30
CA VAL A 169 12.46 -7.15 -12.74
C VAL A 169 11.91 -8.54 -12.41
N HIS A 170 12.59 -9.56 -12.95
CA HIS A 170 12.47 -10.95 -12.51
C HIS A 170 13.69 -11.31 -11.66
N ALA A 171 13.63 -11.06 -10.35
CA ALA A 171 14.69 -11.40 -9.40
C ALA A 171 14.14 -11.38 -7.97
N PRO A 172 14.73 -12.14 -7.03
CA PRO A 172 14.39 -11.99 -5.62
C PRO A 172 14.82 -10.60 -5.11
N LEU A 173 13.90 -9.89 -4.46
CA LEU A 173 14.20 -8.67 -3.71
C LEU A 173 14.07 -8.90 -2.20
N THR A 174 14.84 -8.15 -1.43
CA THR A 174 14.74 -8.15 0.03
C THR A 174 13.58 -7.24 0.45
N ILE A 175 12.43 -7.86 0.72
CA ILE A 175 11.18 -7.15 1.00
C ILE A 175 10.43 -7.78 2.17
N TRP A 176 9.65 -6.96 2.88
CA TRP A 176 8.73 -7.38 3.92
C TRP A 176 7.37 -6.68 3.74
N PRO A 177 6.23 -7.35 4.01
CA PRO A 177 6.06 -8.73 4.51
C PRO A 177 5.83 -9.76 3.39
N VAL A 178 6.12 -9.43 2.13
CA VAL A 178 5.84 -10.31 0.99
C VAL A 178 6.76 -11.54 1.00
N VAL A 179 6.20 -12.73 0.75
CA VAL A 179 6.94 -13.98 0.61
C VAL A 179 6.81 -14.58 -0.78
N ASN A 180 7.92 -15.17 -1.25
CA ASN A 180 8.03 -15.91 -2.52
C ASN A 180 7.77 -15.11 -3.81
N ALA A 181 7.55 -13.79 -3.74
CA ALA A 181 7.52 -12.95 -4.94
C ALA A 181 8.89 -12.94 -5.64
N ARG A 182 8.86 -12.98 -6.97
CA ARG A 182 10.04 -12.88 -7.85
C ARG A 182 9.91 -11.85 -8.95
N HIS A 183 8.70 -11.34 -9.17
CA HIS A 183 8.46 -10.34 -10.19
C HIS A 183 8.02 -9.04 -9.57
N PHE A 184 8.61 -7.96 -10.05
CA PHE A 184 8.46 -6.64 -9.48
C PHE A 184 8.39 -5.59 -10.57
N LEU A 185 7.50 -4.61 -10.38
CA LEU A 185 7.60 -3.30 -11.01
C LEU A 185 8.20 -2.32 -10.01
N ILE A 186 9.29 -1.67 -10.38
CA ILE A 186 9.95 -0.66 -9.55
C ILE A 186 9.61 0.71 -10.13
N ALA A 187 8.91 1.53 -9.33
CA ALA A 187 8.53 2.87 -9.74
C ALA A 187 9.64 3.87 -9.41
N ILE A 188 10.12 4.58 -10.43
CA ILE A 188 11.24 5.51 -10.35
C ILE A 188 10.77 6.89 -10.84
N ALA A 189 11.13 7.92 -10.10
CA ALA A 189 10.97 9.32 -10.49
C ALA A 189 12.35 10.03 -10.46
N PRO A 190 12.46 11.27 -10.95
CA PRO A 190 13.69 12.04 -10.80
C PRO A 190 14.09 12.24 -9.32
N ALA A 191 15.40 12.24 -9.06
CA ALA A 191 15.98 12.45 -7.73
C ALA A 191 15.60 13.82 -7.15
N LYS A 192 15.54 14.84 -8.01
CA LYS A 192 14.91 16.12 -7.66
C LYS A 192 13.41 15.88 -7.56
N TYR A 193 12.91 15.92 -6.33
CA TYR A 193 11.51 15.66 -6.05
C TYR A 193 10.57 16.58 -6.80
N ASP A 194 9.62 15.93 -7.45
CA ASP A 194 8.49 16.53 -8.10
C ASP A 194 7.24 15.79 -7.63
N ARG A 195 6.37 16.49 -6.92
CA ARG A 195 5.14 15.91 -6.38
C ARG A 195 4.21 15.40 -7.47
N LYS A 196 4.15 16.09 -8.62
CA LYS A 196 3.31 15.69 -9.76
C LYS A 196 3.81 14.38 -10.38
N ALA A 197 5.12 14.21 -10.50
CA ALA A 197 5.71 12.94 -10.92
C ALA A 197 5.35 11.77 -9.97
N VAL A 198 5.26 12.05 -8.67
CA VAL A 198 4.85 11.03 -7.68
C VAL A 198 3.35 10.71 -7.78
N LEU A 199 2.49 11.71 -8.05
CA LEU A 199 1.07 11.51 -8.37
C LEU A 199 0.93 10.65 -9.64
N ASP A 200 1.71 10.95 -10.68
CA ASP A 200 1.75 10.22 -11.95
C ASP A 200 2.14 8.76 -11.76
N ILE A 201 3.11 8.47 -10.88
CA ILE A 201 3.46 7.09 -10.49
C ILE A 201 2.26 6.40 -9.83
N GLY A 202 1.62 7.05 -8.86
CA GLY A 202 0.45 6.51 -8.18
C GLY A 202 -0.66 6.16 -9.17
N LYS A 203 -0.96 7.08 -10.09
CA LYS A 203 -1.97 6.92 -11.13
C LYS A 203 -1.61 5.79 -12.09
N THR A 204 -0.44 5.89 -12.71
CA THR A 204 0.01 4.95 -13.77
C THR A 204 0.11 3.51 -13.24
N LEU A 205 0.81 3.31 -12.12
CA LEU A 205 1.01 1.97 -11.57
C LEU A 205 -0.29 1.38 -11.01
N GLN A 206 -1.23 2.20 -10.54
CA GLN A 206 -2.53 1.70 -10.10
C GLN A 206 -3.36 1.15 -11.26
N LYS A 207 -3.36 1.80 -12.43
CA LYS A 207 -4.03 1.26 -13.62
C LYS A 207 -3.44 -0.09 -14.02
N VAL A 208 -2.12 -0.21 -14.03
CA VAL A 208 -1.42 -1.49 -14.23
C VAL A 208 -1.84 -2.53 -13.18
N VAL A 209 -1.99 -2.14 -11.91
CA VAL A 209 -2.44 -3.02 -10.83
C VAL A 209 -3.88 -3.53 -11.06
N ILE A 210 -4.76 -2.72 -11.65
CA ILE A 210 -6.12 -3.14 -12.02
C ILE A 210 -6.07 -4.13 -13.19
N ASP A 211 -5.24 -3.88 -14.20
CA ASP A 211 -5.02 -4.82 -15.31
C ASP A 211 -4.44 -6.16 -14.83
N VAL A 212 -3.46 -6.14 -13.91
CA VAL A 212 -2.92 -7.33 -13.24
C VAL A 212 -4.03 -8.10 -12.52
N THR A 213 -4.96 -7.40 -11.89
CA THR A 213 -6.12 -8.02 -11.24
C THR A 213 -7.07 -8.66 -12.26
N ARG A 214 -7.23 -8.02 -13.44
CA ARG A 214 -7.99 -8.59 -14.57
C ARG A 214 -7.38 -9.91 -15.03
N MET A 215 -6.06 -10.00 -15.15
CA MET A 215 -5.33 -11.24 -15.48
C MET A 215 -5.43 -12.34 -14.41
N GLY A 216 -6.11 -12.10 -13.28
CA GLY A 216 -6.19 -13.05 -12.15
C GLY A 216 -4.94 -13.07 -11.26
N LEU A 217 -3.98 -12.17 -11.48
CA LEU A 217 -2.74 -12.11 -10.72
C LEU A 217 -2.90 -11.32 -9.41
N GLY A 218 -2.05 -11.64 -8.43
CA GLY A 218 -1.94 -10.90 -7.19
C GLY A 218 -0.95 -9.74 -7.30
N SER A 219 -1.26 -8.62 -6.65
CA SER A 219 -0.38 -7.45 -6.57
C SER A 219 -0.19 -6.94 -5.14
N CYS A 220 0.96 -6.35 -4.84
CA CYS A 220 1.17 -5.66 -3.56
C CYS A 220 2.16 -4.50 -3.70
N TRP A 221 1.67 -3.29 -3.40
CA TRP A 221 2.47 -2.11 -3.16
C TRP A 221 3.34 -2.27 -1.91
N ILE A 222 4.63 -1.95 -2.04
CA ILE A 222 5.65 -2.01 -1.01
C ILE A 222 6.42 -0.70 -1.05
N GLY A 223 6.24 0.13 -0.02
CA GLY A 223 7.06 1.33 0.22
C GLY A 223 8.14 1.04 1.26
N PRO A 224 7.84 1.24 2.55
CA PRO A 224 8.83 1.14 3.65
C PRO A 224 9.40 -0.26 3.87
N GLY A 225 8.75 -1.29 3.32
CA GLY A 225 9.17 -2.68 3.44
C GLY A 225 10.18 -3.14 2.38
N ALA A 226 10.56 -2.28 1.42
CA ALA A 226 11.55 -2.63 0.40
C ALA A 226 12.95 -2.18 0.81
N ASP A 227 13.92 -3.09 0.79
CA ASP A 227 15.33 -2.73 0.95
C ASP A 227 15.85 -2.11 -0.35
N HIS A 228 16.08 -0.80 -0.34
CA HIS A 228 16.51 -0.05 -1.53
C HIS A 228 17.86 -0.54 -2.07
N ASN A 229 18.74 -1.10 -1.23
CA ASN A 229 20.03 -1.64 -1.69
C ASN A 229 19.82 -2.89 -2.57
N SER A 230 18.93 -3.79 -2.18
CA SER A 230 18.54 -4.94 -3.02
C SER A 230 17.92 -4.50 -4.35
N VAL A 231 17.09 -3.45 -4.33
CA VAL A 231 16.48 -2.88 -5.55
C VAL A 231 17.54 -2.32 -6.49
N LYS A 232 18.44 -1.47 -5.98
CA LYS A 232 19.55 -0.88 -6.74
C LYS A 232 20.45 -1.95 -7.35
N SER A 233 20.81 -2.97 -6.57
CA SER A 233 21.63 -4.10 -7.01
C SER A 233 21.03 -4.85 -8.19
N VAL A 234 19.70 -5.00 -8.24
CA VAL A 234 19.05 -5.68 -9.37
C VAL A 234 18.84 -4.76 -10.58
N LEU A 235 18.64 -3.46 -10.36
CA LEU A 235 18.53 -2.50 -11.46
C LEU A 235 19.88 -2.29 -12.17
N ASN A 236 21.00 -2.40 -11.47
CA ASN A 236 22.35 -2.18 -12.00
C ASN A 236 22.43 -0.84 -12.76
N GLU A 237 22.94 -0.85 -14.00
CA GLU A 237 23.12 0.33 -14.85
C GLU A 237 21.81 1.05 -15.22
N ARG A 238 20.65 0.44 -14.99
CA ARG A 238 19.33 1.07 -15.21
C ARG A 238 18.96 2.12 -14.15
N PHE A 239 19.77 2.28 -13.10
CA PHE A 239 19.50 3.19 -11.99
C PHE A 239 20.73 4.06 -11.66
N ASP A 240 20.55 5.38 -11.68
CA ASP A 240 21.55 6.38 -11.31
C ASP A 240 21.09 7.13 -10.05
N GLU A 241 21.75 6.88 -8.91
CA GLU A 241 21.41 7.50 -7.61
C GLU A 241 21.39 9.03 -7.61
N ASN A 242 22.09 9.68 -8.55
CA ASN A 242 22.12 11.14 -8.64
C ASN A 242 20.93 11.69 -9.44
N LYS A 243 20.29 10.86 -10.27
CA LYS A 243 19.21 11.26 -11.17
C LYS A 243 17.87 10.61 -10.84
N ASP A 244 17.89 9.49 -10.15
CA ASP A 244 16.73 8.65 -9.90
C ASP A 244 16.42 8.52 -8.40
N ALA A 245 15.13 8.45 -8.09
CA ALA A 245 14.60 8.09 -6.78
C ALA A 245 13.64 6.91 -6.90
N ILE A 246 13.87 5.86 -6.11
CA ILE A 246 12.92 4.76 -5.94
C ILE A 246 11.74 5.27 -5.12
N ILE A 247 10.54 5.27 -5.70
CA ILE A 247 9.32 5.74 -5.04
C ILE A 247 8.61 4.60 -4.33
N CYS A 248 8.43 3.47 -5.01
CA CYS A 248 7.86 2.25 -4.44
C CYS A 248 8.16 1.04 -5.32
N VAL A 249 7.86 -0.15 -4.79
CA VAL A 249 7.94 -1.43 -5.50
C VAL A 249 6.56 -2.07 -5.49
N CYS A 250 6.15 -2.70 -6.59
CA CYS A 250 4.94 -3.52 -6.66
C CYS A 250 5.31 -4.98 -6.96
N ALA A 251 5.02 -5.88 -6.02
CA ALA A 251 5.17 -7.32 -6.22
C ALA A 251 4.02 -7.86 -7.08
N ILE A 252 4.32 -8.68 -8.08
CA ILE A 252 3.34 -9.29 -8.99
C ILE A 252 3.60 -10.80 -9.11
N GLY A 253 2.53 -11.59 -9.19
CA GLY A 253 2.61 -13.03 -9.39
C GLY A 253 1.32 -13.75 -9.04
N TYR A 254 1.34 -15.08 -9.16
CA TYR A 254 0.22 -15.92 -8.76
C TYR A 254 0.08 -15.95 -7.24
N LYS A 255 -1.12 -15.65 -6.73
CA LYS A 255 -1.43 -15.77 -5.31
C LYS A 255 -1.30 -17.23 -4.86
N SER A 256 -0.66 -17.44 -3.71
CA SER A 256 -0.54 -18.77 -3.10
C SER A 256 -1.58 -19.02 -2.02
N TRP A 257 -2.05 -20.26 -1.91
CA TRP A 257 -2.83 -20.78 -0.79
C TRP A 257 -1.97 -20.91 0.48
N TYR A 258 -0.67 -21.14 0.33
CA TYR A 258 0.29 -21.19 1.44
C TYR A 258 0.64 -19.78 1.93
N THR A 259 -0.25 -19.19 2.73
CA THR A 259 -0.02 -17.87 3.33
C THR A 259 0.33 -18.02 4.81
N PRO A 260 1.52 -17.60 5.28
CA PRO A 260 1.92 -17.72 6.69
C PRO A 260 0.92 -17.10 7.67
N LEU A 261 0.77 -17.68 8.87
CA LEU A 261 -0.16 -17.24 9.92
C LEU A 261 -0.05 -15.75 10.21
N PHE A 262 1.17 -15.24 10.38
CA PHE A 262 1.39 -13.82 10.58
C PHE A 262 0.84 -12.98 9.42
N ILE A 263 1.08 -13.39 8.17
CA ILE A 263 0.61 -12.66 6.99
C ILE A 263 -0.92 -12.71 6.89
N ARG A 264 -1.56 -13.83 7.25
CA ARG A 264 -3.03 -13.93 7.32
C ARG A 264 -3.60 -12.90 8.31
N ILE A 265 -3.05 -12.84 9.52
CA ILE A 265 -3.46 -11.86 10.56
C ILE A 265 -3.15 -10.44 10.11
N PHE A 266 -1.95 -10.19 9.61
CA PHE A 266 -1.52 -8.88 9.13
C PHE A 266 -2.45 -8.37 8.03
N ASN A 267 -2.82 -9.21 7.06
CA ASN A 267 -3.75 -8.84 6.00
C ASN A 267 -5.14 -8.48 6.55
N ALA A 268 -5.62 -9.24 7.54
CA ALA A 268 -6.94 -9.02 8.14
C ALA A 268 -7.10 -7.61 8.73
N GLN A 269 -6.01 -7.02 9.23
CA GLN A 269 -6.00 -5.69 9.84
C GLN A 269 -6.18 -4.56 8.81
N PHE A 270 -5.91 -4.78 7.52
CA PHE A 270 -5.96 -3.76 6.47
C PHE A 270 -7.19 -3.85 5.57
N HIS A 271 -8.23 -4.57 5.98
CA HIS A 271 -9.48 -4.70 5.23
C HIS A 271 -10.48 -3.56 5.49
N LYS A 272 -10.47 -2.99 6.70
CA LYS A 272 -11.43 -1.94 7.08
C LYS A 272 -11.13 -0.65 6.30
N ARG A 273 -12.16 -0.03 5.75
CA ARG A 273 -12.06 1.30 5.11
C ARG A 273 -12.75 2.34 5.98
N LEU A 274 -12.31 3.59 5.84
CA LEU A 274 -13.05 4.72 6.40
C LEU A 274 -14.36 4.86 5.64
N PRO A 275 -15.46 5.27 6.29
CA PRO A 275 -16.71 5.47 5.61
C PRO A 275 -16.64 6.72 4.70
N LEU A 276 -17.52 6.83 3.72
CA LEU A 276 -17.43 7.86 2.67
C LEU A 276 -17.49 9.28 3.25
N GLU A 277 -18.28 9.50 4.30
CA GLU A 277 -18.42 10.78 5.00
C GLU A 277 -17.13 11.27 5.66
N SER A 278 -16.15 10.39 5.87
CA SER A 278 -14.82 10.74 6.39
C SER A 278 -13.81 11.02 5.28
N LEU A 279 -14.19 10.84 4.01
CA LEU A 279 -13.32 10.84 2.85
C LEU A 279 -13.68 11.94 1.83
N PHE A 280 -14.97 12.26 1.71
CA PHE A 280 -15.52 13.19 0.73
C PHE A 280 -16.26 14.32 1.44
N PHE A 281 -16.01 15.56 1.02
CA PHE A 281 -16.52 16.78 1.65
C PHE A 281 -17.14 17.74 0.65
N SER A 282 -18.00 18.65 1.13
CA SER A 282 -18.60 19.73 0.35
C SER A 282 -17.89 21.08 0.54
N ASP A 283 -16.96 21.17 1.49
CA ASP A 283 -16.21 22.37 1.84
C ASP A 283 -14.69 22.13 1.78
N ASN A 284 -13.94 23.21 1.52
CA ASN A 284 -12.47 23.16 1.44
C ASN A 284 -11.76 22.92 2.78
N ASP A 285 -12.44 23.16 3.91
CA ASP A 285 -11.89 22.92 5.25
C ASP A 285 -12.04 21.45 5.68
N LEU A 286 -12.66 20.61 4.85
CA LEU A 286 -12.88 19.18 5.08
C LEU A 286 -13.69 18.91 6.37
N THR A 287 -14.71 19.72 6.61
CA THR A 287 -15.53 19.64 7.83
C THR A 287 -16.94 19.10 7.60
N GLN A 288 -17.51 19.33 6.42
CA GLN A 288 -18.87 18.96 6.04
C GLN A 288 -18.84 17.78 5.06
N PRO A 289 -19.32 16.60 5.47
CA PRO A 289 -19.38 15.44 4.59
C PRO A 289 -20.20 15.70 3.33
N LEU A 290 -19.70 15.20 2.20
CA LEU A 290 -20.42 15.23 0.93
C LEU A 290 -21.55 14.19 0.93
N LYS A 291 -22.76 14.57 0.52
CA LYS A 291 -23.84 13.62 0.25
C LYS A 291 -23.63 12.98 -1.12
N THR A 292 -22.81 11.93 -1.17
CA THR A 292 -22.40 11.23 -2.42
C THR A 292 -23.57 10.57 -3.17
N THR A 293 -24.70 10.33 -2.49
CA THR A 293 -25.94 9.77 -3.06
C THR A 293 -27.02 10.81 -3.32
N GLY A 294 -26.69 12.10 -3.21
CA GLY A 294 -27.58 13.20 -3.60
C GLY A 294 -27.72 13.32 -5.11
N GLU A 295 -28.79 14.00 -5.57
CA GLU A 295 -29.10 14.17 -6.99
C GLU A 295 -27.90 14.67 -7.83
N SER A 296 -27.12 15.62 -7.29
CA SER A 296 -25.95 16.19 -7.99
C SER A 296 -24.77 15.21 -8.19
N PHE A 297 -24.68 14.15 -7.40
CA PHE A 297 -23.51 13.26 -7.37
C PHE A 297 -23.83 11.79 -7.65
N ILE A 298 -25.12 11.43 -7.76
CA ILE A 298 -25.57 10.04 -7.88
C ILE A 298 -24.94 9.31 -9.08
N GLN A 299 -24.73 10.01 -10.19
CA GLN A 299 -24.10 9.46 -11.40
C GLN A 299 -22.61 9.11 -11.22
N TYR A 300 -21.98 9.55 -10.13
CA TYR A 300 -20.60 9.25 -9.76
C TYR A 300 -20.50 8.41 -8.49
N GLU A 301 -21.61 7.87 -7.96
CA GLU A 301 -21.65 7.11 -6.70
C GLU A 301 -20.57 6.01 -6.67
N ARG A 302 -20.52 5.17 -7.71
CA ARG A 302 -19.53 4.09 -7.82
C ARG A 302 -18.09 4.61 -7.90
N CYS A 303 -17.85 5.81 -8.45
CA CYS A 303 -16.52 6.42 -8.46
C CYS A 303 -16.06 6.78 -7.04
N PHE A 304 -16.94 7.31 -6.20
CA PHE A 304 -16.63 7.57 -4.78
C PHE A 304 -16.30 6.28 -4.03
N GLU A 305 -17.12 5.23 -4.20
CA GLU A 305 -16.86 3.92 -3.59
C GLU A 305 -15.52 3.31 -4.06
N SER A 306 -15.23 3.42 -5.36
CA SER A 306 -13.98 2.91 -5.94
C SER A 306 -12.74 3.56 -5.33
N CYS A 307 -12.82 4.86 -5.04
CA CYS A 307 -11.76 5.61 -4.37
C CYS A 307 -11.57 5.14 -2.93
N GLN A 308 -12.67 4.87 -2.19
CA GLN A 308 -12.62 4.28 -0.84
C GLN A 308 -11.91 2.92 -0.84
N TRP A 309 -12.07 2.08 -1.87
CA TRP A 309 -11.45 0.75 -1.91
C TRP A 309 -9.95 0.78 -2.19
N SER A 310 -9.43 1.91 -2.69
CA SER A 310 -8.03 2.11 -3.09
C SER A 310 -7.01 1.63 -2.05
N PRO A 311 -5.89 1.02 -2.48
CA PRO A 311 -4.78 0.74 -1.59
C PRO A 311 -4.11 2.05 -1.10
N SER A 312 -3.55 2.01 0.10
CA SER A 312 -2.69 3.08 0.64
C SER A 312 -1.69 2.48 1.63
N SER A 313 -0.57 3.18 1.86
CA SER A 313 0.46 2.71 2.78
C SER A 313 -0.13 2.47 4.17
N TYR A 314 0.06 1.26 4.70
CA TYR A 314 -0.55 0.78 5.96
C TYR A 314 -2.05 1.05 6.10
N ASN A 315 -2.79 1.11 4.97
CA ASN A 315 -4.21 1.47 4.93
C ASN A 315 -4.53 2.86 5.54
N GLY A 316 -3.58 3.79 5.48
CA GLY A 316 -3.71 5.12 6.07
C GLY A 316 -4.81 5.98 5.42
N GLN A 317 -5.25 5.65 4.19
CA GLN A 317 -6.29 6.37 3.44
C GLN A 317 -6.08 7.88 3.55
N THR A 318 -4.93 8.36 3.07
CA THR A 318 -4.45 9.73 3.32
C THR A 318 -5.01 10.78 2.36
N THR A 319 -5.84 10.36 1.41
CA THR A 319 -6.46 11.23 0.40
C THR A 319 -7.85 11.65 0.86
N ARG A 320 -8.25 12.88 0.56
CA ARG A 320 -9.61 13.41 0.72
C ARG A 320 -10.03 14.09 -0.57
N CYS A 321 -11.34 14.19 -0.80
CA CYS A 321 -11.85 14.93 -1.94
C CYS A 321 -12.91 15.96 -1.52
N VAL A 322 -12.97 17.06 -2.26
CA VAL A 322 -14.06 18.03 -2.19
C VAL A 322 -14.84 17.97 -3.49
N GLY A 323 -16.14 17.67 -3.40
CA GLY A 323 -17.05 17.67 -4.55
C GLY A 323 -17.73 19.03 -4.68
N THR A 324 -17.72 19.61 -5.87
CA THR A 324 -18.35 20.91 -6.14
C THR A 324 -19.12 20.84 -7.45
N GLN A 325 -20.40 21.17 -7.40
CA GLN A 325 -21.19 21.40 -8.61
C GLN A 325 -20.80 22.76 -9.20
N ILE A 326 -20.29 22.79 -10.44
CA ILE A 326 -19.93 24.03 -11.13
C ILE A 326 -21.14 24.61 -11.87
N ALA A 327 -21.89 23.74 -12.56
CA ALA A 327 -23.10 24.04 -13.33
C ALA A 327 -24.05 22.84 -13.25
N ASP A 328 -25.28 22.93 -13.78
CA ASP A 328 -26.31 21.87 -13.62
C ASP A 328 -25.81 20.46 -13.98
N ASP A 329 -24.94 20.34 -14.99
CA ASP A 329 -24.37 19.05 -15.44
C ASP A 329 -22.85 18.92 -15.25
N GLN A 330 -22.18 19.90 -14.64
CA GLN A 330 -20.72 19.89 -14.50
C GLN A 330 -20.27 19.73 -13.05
N LEU A 331 -19.50 18.67 -12.82
CA LEU A 331 -18.91 18.31 -11.55
C LEU A 331 -17.41 18.62 -11.53
N ARG A 332 -16.96 19.25 -10.44
CA ARG A 332 -15.56 19.26 -10.01
C ARG A 332 -15.35 18.33 -8.83
N VAL A 333 -14.26 17.56 -8.86
CA VAL A 333 -13.77 16.84 -7.67
C VAL A 333 -12.32 17.21 -7.42
N ASP A 334 -12.06 17.92 -6.34
CA ASP A 334 -10.73 18.37 -5.93
C ASP A 334 -10.10 17.32 -5.01
N PHE A 335 -8.91 16.83 -5.34
CA PHE A 335 -8.19 15.80 -4.59
C PHE A 335 -7.12 16.44 -3.71
N TYR A 336 -7.09 16.03 -2.44
CA TYR A 336 -6.20 16.56 -1.40
C TYR A 336 -5.46 15.45 -0.68
N ALA A 337 -4.22 15.72 -0.27
CA ALA A 337 -3.51 14.96 0.72
C ALA A 337 -3.76 15.51 2.14
N ALA A 338 -4.31 14.67 3.01
CA ALA A 338 -4.61 15.01 4.41
C ALA A 338 -3.43 14.73 5.37
N THR A 339 -2.28 14.29 4.88
CA THR A 339 -1.09 14.03 5.71
C THR A 339 0.16 14.59 5.06
N SER A 340 1.16 14.93 5.88
CA SER A 340 2.43 15.53 5.45
C SER A 340 3.41 14.54 4.82
N SER A 341 3.03 13.28 4.61
CA SER A 341 3.93 12.29 4.01
C SER A 341 4.24 12.66 2.56
N ARG A 342 5.49 13.05 2.33
CA ARG A 342 6.01 13.49 1.03
C ARG A 342 5.66 12.53 -0.11
N TYR A 343 5.94 11.24 0.07
CA TYR A 343 5.71 10.23 -0.97
C TYR A 343 4.39 9.49 -0.79
N TYR A 344 4.07 8.99 0.42
CA TYR A 344 2.92 8.11 0.59
C TYR A 344 1.59 8.81 0.34
N ALA A 345 1.49 10.10 0.72
CA ALA A 345 0.26 10.84 0.49
C ALA A 345 0.07 11.14 -1.00
N ALA A 346 1.13 11.58 -1.70
CA ALA A 346 1.07 11.83 -3.15
C ALA A 346 0.78 10.55 -3.94
N VAL A 347 1.46 9.44 -3.64
CA VAL A 347 1.16 8.15 -4.30
C VAL A 347 -0.30 7.74 -4.06
N ALA A 348 -0.81 7.89 -2.83
CA ALA A 348 -2.20 7.58 -2.51
C ALA A 348 -3.20 8.46 -3.26
N THR A 349 -2.92 9.76 -3.42
CA THR A 349 -3.74 10.65 -4.25
C THR A 349 -3.72 10.19 -5.71
N GLY A 350 -2.55 9.87 -6.27
CA GLY A 350 -2.44 9.34 -7.63
C GLY A 350 -3.23 8.05 -7.85
N ILE A 351 -3.18 7.12 -6.87
CA ILE A 351 -3.99 5.90 -6.88
C ILE A 351 -5.48 6.23 -6.95
N TRP A 352 -5.96 7.22 -6.18
CA TRP A 352 -7.35 7.67 -6.24
C TRP A 352 -7.68 8.28 -7.60
N CYS A 353 -6.79 9.07 -8.19
CA CYS A 353 -6.98 9.60 -9.53
C CYS A 353 -7.16 8.50 -10.58
N ALA A 354 -6.40 7.40 -10.50
CA ALA A 354 -6.58 6.25 -11.39
C ALA A 354 -7.93 5.57 -11.19
N ASN A 355 -8.31 5.30 -9.93
CA ASN A 355 -9.59 4.66 -9.65
C ASN A 355 -10.77 5.52 -10.10
N TRP A 356 -10.70 6.83 -9.84
CA TRP A 356 -11.70 7.80 -10.27
C TRP A 356 -11.85 7.83 -11.80
N GLU A 357 -10.75 8.03 -12.53
CA GLU A 357 -10.77 8.14 -13.99
C GLU A 357 -11.23 6.84 -14.65
N MET A 358 -10.70 5.69 -14.23
CA MET A 358 -11.15 4.40 -14.76
C MET A 358 -12.63 4.13 -14.43
N GLY A 359 -13.11 4.58 -13.26
CA GLY A 359 -14.53 4.48 -12.90
C GLY A 359 -15.41 5.40 -13.74
N CYS A 360 -14.96 6.63 -13.99
CA CYS A 360 -15.63 7.55 -14.89
C CYS A 360 -15.70 6.98 -16.32
N ASP A 361 -14.60 6.43 -16.84
CA ASP A 361 -14.55 5.79 -18.15
C ASP A 361 -15.55 4.61 -18.24
N GLU A 362 -15.61 3.75 -17.21
CA GLU A 362 -16.56 2.62 -17.13
C GLU A 362 -18.02 3.08 -17.12
N LEU A 363 -18.33 4.24 -16.52
CA LEU A 363 -19.66 4.83 -16.50
C LEU A 363 -19.97 5.67 -17.75
N GLY A 364 -19.03 5.81 -18.69
CA GLY A 364 -19.17 6.70 -19.84
C GLY A 364 -19.16 8.20 -19.47
N GLN A 365 -18.68 8.53 -18.27
CA GLN A 365 -18.62 9.89 -17.75
C GLN A 365 -17.31 10.56 -18.19
N GLY A 366 -17.38 11.41 -19.21
CA GLY A 366 -16.22 12.13 -19.72
C GLY A 366 -15.67 13.17 -18.74
N GLY A 367 -14.36 13.37 -18.74
CA GLY A 367 -13.72 14.43 -17.96
C GLY A 367 -12.22 14.45 -18.16
N SER A 368 -11.54 15.30 -17.39
CA SER A 368 -10.09 15.33 -17.36
C SER A 368 -9.58 15.91 -16.05
N PHE A 369 -8.35 15.54 -15.70
CA PHE A 369 -7.65 16.14 -14.57
C PHE A 369 -6.95 17.43 -14.98
N ARG A 370 -7.07 18.45 -14.13
CA ARG A 370 -6.39 19.74 -14.25
C ARG A 370 -6.00 20.27 -12.87
N ILE A 371 -4.90 21.00 -12.82
CA ILE A 371 -4.54 21.81 -11.66
C ILE A 371 -5.25 23.16 -11.81
N VAL A 372 -6.18 23.44 -10.91
CA VAL A 372 -6.94 24.70 -10.89
C VAL A 372 -6.35 25.68 -9.88
N SER A 373 -6.54 26.97 -10.13
CA SER A 373 -6.08 28.05 -9.25
C SER A 373 -6.85 28.09 -7.92
N THR A 374 -6.30 28.79 -6.91
CA THR A 374 -7.01 29.04 -5.65
C THR A 374 -8.31 29.81 -5.87
N THR A 375 -8.32 30.75 -6.82
CA THR A 375 -9.51 31.51 -7.21
C THR A 375 -10.60 30.62 -7.79
N GLU A 376 -10.25 29.71 -8.70
CA GLU A 376 -11.20 28.72 -9.24
C GLU A 376 -11.77 27.80 -8.15
N ARG A 377 -10.97 27.49 -7.11
CA ARG A 377 -11.45 26.72 -5.93
C ARG A 377 -12.27 27.54 -4.93
N GLY A 378 -12.48 28.83 -5.18
CA GLY A 378 -13.22 29.71 -4.26
C GLY A 378 -12.46 30.04 -2.97
N ILE A 379 -11.12 29.98 -2.98
CA ILE A 379 -10.28 30.24 -1.82
C ILE A 379 -9.65 31.63 -1.94
N SER A 380 -10.03 32.51 -1.00
CA SER A 380 -9.66 33.94 -1.00
C SER A 380 -8.22 34.23 -0.57
N ALA A 381 -7.55 33.31 0.10
CA ALA A 381 -6.18 33.46 0.57
C ALA A 381 -5.26 32.39 -0.06
N PRO A 382 -4.01 32.73 -0.43
CA PRO A 382 -3.07 31.73 -0.90
C PRO A 382 -2.79 30.71 0.21
N GLN A 383 -3.20 29.45 0.00
CA GLN A 383 -2.82 28.35 0.88
C GLN A 383 -1.31 28.18 0.82
N ASN A 384 -0.67 28.09 1.99
CA ASN A 384 0.73 27.71 2.05
C ASN A 384 0.86 26.28 1.49
N VAL A 385 1.74 26.08 0.50
CA VAL A 385 1.95 24.79 -0.17
C VAL A 385 2.34 23.69 0.82
N ASN A 386 2.82 24.02 2.02
CA ASN A 386 3.18 23.06 3.06
C ASN A 386 2.09 22.83 4.12
N GLU A 387 0.94 23.50 4.02
CA GLU A 387 -0.17 23.38 4.96
C GLU A 387 -1.11 22.23 4.58
N LEU A 388 -1.70 21.59 5.59
CA LEU A 388 -2.65 20.51 5.40
C LEU A 388 -4.08 21.05 5.57
N PRO A 389 -5.05 20.56 4.78
CA PRO A 389 -4.90 19.60 3.68
C PRO A 389 -4.22 20.21 2.45
N HIS A 390 -3.34 19.43 1.80
CA HIS A 390 -2.60 19.88 0.63
C HIS A 390 -3.36 19.54 -0.66
N TYR A 391 -3.73 20.56 -1.44
CA TYR A 391 -4.36 20.39 -2.75
C TYR A 391 -3.39 19.79 -3.78
N ASP A 392 -3.81 18.74 -4.49
CA ASP A 392 -3.00 18.08 -5.51
C ASP A 392 -3.50 18.36 -6.94
N VAL A 393 -4.75 18.03 -7.24
CA VAL A 393 -5.32 18.08 -8.60
C VAL A 393 -6.85 18.05 -8.55
N SER A 394 -7.52 18.48 -9.62
CA SER A 394 -8.97 18.43 -9.74
C SER A 394 -9.40 17.63 -10.96
N TRP A 395 -10.42 16.79 -10.82
CA TRP A 395 -11.20 16.27 -11.94
C TRP A 395 -12.27 17.28 -12.33
N ILE A 396 -12.44 17.52 -13.63
CA ILE A 396 -13.52 18.34 -14.18
C ILE A 396 -14.26 17.46 -15.20
N SER A 397 -15.56 17.24 -14.97
CA SER A 397 -16.38 16.51 -15.95
C SER A 397 -16.53 17.34 -17.22
N LYS A 398 -16.62 16.67 -18.37
CA LYS A 398 -16.98 17.32 -19.63
C LYS A 398 -18.43 17.78 -19.55
N ASP A 399 -18.76 18.86 -20.24
CA ASP A 399 -20.15 19.24 -20.46
C ASP A 399 -20.84 18.07 -21.16
N THR A 400 -21.79 17.42 -20.50
CA THR A 400 -22.73 16.55 -21.19
C THR A 400 -23.62 17.48 -21.99
N LEU A 401 -23.28 17.71 -23.26
CA LEU A 401 -24.28 18.18 -24.20
C LEU A 401 -25.46 17.20 -24.10
N PRO A 402 -26.69 17.67 -23.84
CA PRO A 402 -27.82 16.77 -23.78
C PRO A 402 -27.88 15.98 -25.09
N ALA A 403 -27.96 14.66 -24.98
CA ALA A 403 -28.21 13.79 -26.12
C ALA A 403 -29.48 14.30 -26.81
N GLY A 404 -29.33 14.87 -28.00
CA GLY A 404 -30.42 15.41 -28.81
C GLY A 404 -31.34 14.34 -29.39
#